data_AF-R7TRA3-F1
#
_entry.id   AF-R7TRA3-F1
#
_cell.length_a   1.000
_cell.length_b   1.000
_cell.length_c   1.000
_cell.angle_alpha   90.00
_cell.angle_beta   90.00
_cell.angle_gamma   90.00
#
_symmetry.space_group_name_H-M   'P 1'
#
loop_
_entity.id
_entity.type
_entity.pdbx_description
1 polymer ?
#
loop_
_entity_poly.entity_id
_entity_poly.type
_entity_poly.pdbx_seq_one_letter_code
_entity_poly.pdbx_strand_id
1 'polypeptide(L)'
;MLHYAVFANSVEIVKLLVDKPCKKSARDKRRRTPRSFAKELGYVDIIGALGGPITRPRRPLYQCKTPIKLMEIPPSRTPSVPKQEMKLGEFCAAVLNSPVTGIQHYASEVDEIKEELLKFMEKLSESCCNYCPPLAFTPKLRGSVAEKTKVGRPDEFDVLLLLEEFGRSCEFHDPNDVLRIGSYVRVINTSPLVELNAQRLEISQVASYPLVLVRRIRILFFTMISTVLTGDVLTENNIWESSPFKFIELRFKSVAATLHMSWNGPSYKRMNISVDLVPGFPIDYPWPMTIITNAIDWPISVDFTDCRLIILLNNIKTNYEFAELSYSDFEERIMQHLPSSAKEGYIIAKSILSLHISHVHNRYNELFMLNDHGPMYYEARDIISSYMLKNALLHEVRLEIERGGQIQLVAPSTWAWRTFAHLAESFERKELQTVCGYKNLLADKPQGDNFIARGQNVLRVIGQVVPWGKGAKYPLAYTQF
;
A
#
# COMPACT_ATOMS: atom_id res chain seq x y z
N MET A 1 6.52 28.19 4.90
CA MET A 1 7.37 27.50 5.90
C MET A 1 6.61 27.19 7.17
N LEU A 2 6.00 28.16 7.87
CA LEU A 2 5.27 27.89 9.12
C LEU A 2 4.14 26.86 8.96
N HIS A 3 3.33 26.94 7.89
CA HIS A 3 2.31 25.92 7.60
C HIS A 3 2.89 24.51 7.41
N TYR A 4 4.11 24.38 6.89
CA TYR A 4 4.77 23.06 6.76
C TYR A 4 5.23 22.52 8.09
N ALA A 5 5.85 23.36 8.92
CA ALA A 5 6.26 22.97 10.26
C ALA A 5 5.05 22.55 11.11
N VAL A 6 3.93 23.29 10.96
CA VAL A 6 2.63 22.90 11.50
C VAL A 6 2.20 21.54 10.96
N PHE A 7 2.09 21.39 9.64
CA PHE A 7 1.64 20.15 8.99
C PHE A 7 2.46 18.92 9.41
N ALA A 8 3.78 19.08 9.49
CA ALA A 8 4.73 18.05 9.90
C ALA A 8 4.70 17.75 11.41
N ASN A 9 3.84 18.42 12.18
CA ASN A 9 3.75 18.33 13.62
C ASN A 9 5.10 18.55 14.35
N SER A 10 5.96 19.44 13.83
CA SER A 10 7.27 19.71 14.44
C SER A 10 7.22 20.95 15.31
N VAL A 11 7.00 20.75 16.60
CA VAL A 11 6.95 21.82 17.61
C VAL A 11 8.26 22.60 17.64
N GLU A 12 9.39 21.92 17.51
CA GLU A 12 10.74 22.49 17.54
C GLU A 12 10.97 23.43 16.35
N ILE A 13 10.63 22.99 15.14
CA ILE A 13 10.75 23.83 13.94
C ILE A 13 9.75 24.99 14.01
N VAL A 14 8.53 24.77 14.52
CA VAL A 14 7.57 25.87 14.71
C VAL A 14 8.15 26.93 15.66
N LYS A 15 8.69 26.53 16.81
CA LYS A 15 9.34 27.45 17.77
C LYS A 15 10.49 28.20 17.12
N LEU A 16 11.40 27.48 16.46
CA LEU A 16 12.54 28.07 15.76
C LEU A 16 12.11 29.10 14.70
N LEU A 17 11.08 28.80 13.91
CA LEU A 17 10.58 29.71 12.88
C LEU A 17 9.83 30.90 13.49
N VAL A 18 9.14 30.70 14.62
CA VAL A 18 8.43 31.74 15.38
C VAL A 18 9.40 32.74 16.00
N ASP A 19 10.59 32.29 16.40
CA ASP A 19 11.66 33.12 16.98
C ASP A 19 12.40 33.95 15.92
N LYS A 20 12.19 33.64 14.63
CA LYS A 20 12.64 34.45 13.50
C LYS A 20 11.52 35.41 13.06
N PRO A 21 11.83 36.49 12.30
CA PRO A 21 10.83 37.41 11.78
C PRO A 21 9.96 36.76 10.67
N CYS A 22 9.10 35.81 11.07
CA CYS A 22 8.16 35.13 10.21
C CYS A 22 6.77 35.78 10.28
N LYS A 23 6.07 35.85 9.13
CA LYS A 23 4.69 36.33 9.09
C LYS A 23 3.74 35.24 9.62
N LYS A 24 3.49 35.22 10.93
CA LYS A 24 2.57 34.27 11.60
C LYS A 24 1.12 34.37 11.10
N SER A 25 0.74 35.51 10.51
CA SER A 25 -0.58 35.76 9.92
C SER A 25 -0.69 35.41 8.43
N ALA A 26 0.40 34.94 7.80
CA ALA A 26 0.38 34.55 6.40
C ALA A 26 -0.70 33.51 6.15
N ARG A 27 -1.41 33.62 5.02
CA ARG A 27 -2.48 32.70 4.66
C ARG A 27 -2.00 31.76 3.55
N ASP A 28 -2.36 30.49 3.65
CA ASP A 28 -2.16 29.53 2.56
C ASP A 28 -3.18 29.74 1.43
N LYS A 29 -3.10 28.93 0.36
CA LYS A 29 -4.05 29.00 -0.77
C LYS A 29 -5.51 28.75 -0.35
N ARG A 30 -5.74 28.14 0.83
CA ARG A 30 -7.08 27.91 1.41
C ARG A 30 -7.46 28.99 2.43
N ARG A 31 -6.75 30.12 2.43
CA ARG A 31 -6.96 31.27 3.33
C ARG A 31 -6.73 30.96 4.82
N ARG A 32 -6.06 29.85 5.16
CA ARG A 32 -5.77 29.45 6.55
C ARG A 32 -4.48 30.08 7.05
N THR A 33 -4.45 30.51 8.30
CA THR A 33 -3.20 30.84 8.99
C THR A 33 -2.53 29.57 9.52
N PRO A 34 -1.22 29.55 9.82
CA PRO A 34 -0.55 28.41 10.45
C PRO A 34 -1.27 27.97 11.74
N ARG A 35 -1.80 28.93 12.50
CA ARG A 35 -2.52 28.66 13.74
C ARG A 35 -3.91 28.05 13.50
N SER A 36 -4.69 28.59 12.57
CA SER A 36 -5.99 27.98 12.25
C SER A 36 -5.80 26.59 11.66
N PHE A 37 -4.71 26.38 10.92
CA PHE A 37 -4.33 25.08 10.40
C PHE A 37 -3.92 24.10 11.52
N ALA A 38 -3.15 24.55 12.52
CA ALA A 38 -2.84 23.73 13.70
C ALA A 38 -4.08 23.38 14.53
N LYS A 39 -5.07 24.28 14.61
CA LYS A 39 -6.37 24.01 15.24
C LYS A 39 -7.18 22.95 14.49
N GLU A 40 -7.23 23.04 13.17
CA GLU A 40 -7.86 22.04 12.29
C GLU A 40 -7.23 20.65 12.51
N LEU A 41 -5.91 20.61 12.74
CA LEU A 41 -5.15 19.39 12.99
C LEU A 41 -5.14 18.89 14.43
N GLY A 42 -5.64 19.69 15.37
CA GLY A 42 -5.56 19.38 16.79
C GLY A 42 -4.14 19.44 17.38
N TYR A 43 -3.16 20.12 16.77
CA TYR A 43 -1.80 20.16 17.31
C TYR A 43 -1.66 21.16 18.47
N VAL A 44 -2.03 20.74 19.67
CA VAL A 44 -2.12 21.59 20.88
C VAL A 44 -0.80 22.31 21.19
N ASP A 45 0.31 21.59 21.16
CA ASP A 45 1.63 22.16 21.47
C ASP A 45 2.06 23.21 20.44
N ILE A 46 1.69 23.00 19.18
CA ILE A 46 1.94 23.93 18.08
C ILE A 46 1.03 25.15 18.17
N ILE A 47 -0.24 24.98 18.56
CA ILE A 47 -1.16 26.11 18.83
C ILE A 47 -0.59 26.99 19.95
N GLY A 48 -0.04 26.36 21.00
CA GLY A 48 0.66 27.05 22.09
C GLY A 48 1.90 27.80 21.59
N ALA A 49 2.77 27.13 20.82
CA ALA A 49 3.97 27.72 20.24
C ALA A 49 3.67 28.91 19.30
N LEU A 50 2.50 28.93 18.66
CA LEU A 50 2.04 30.02 17.79
C LEU A 50 1.39 31.18 18.56
N GLY A 51 1.38 31.16 19.90
CA GLY A 51 1.01 32.29 20.77
C GLY A 51 -0.49 32.44 21.02
N GLY A 52 -1.13 31.46 21.68
CA GLY A 52 -2.57 31.48 21.91
C GLY A 52 -3.08 30.72 23.14
N PRO A 53 -4.29 31.02 23.65
CA PRO A 53 -4.91 30.21 24.70
C PRO A 53 -5.06 28.76 24.25
N ILE A 54 -4.54 27.85 25.08
CA ILE A 54 -4.61 26.40 24.90
C ILE A 54 -6.04 25.97 25.24
N THR A 55 -6.87 25.85 24.21
CA THR A 55 -8.16 25.16 24.35
C THR A 55 -7.89 23.69 24.09
N ARG A 56 -8.08 22.83 25.11
CA ARG A 56 -7.97 21.38 24.91
C ARG A 56 -8.98 20.98 23.83
N PRO A 57 -8.55 20.33 22.74
CA PRO A 57 -9.47 19.85 21.73
C PRO A 57 -10.39 18.80 22.36
N ARG A 58 -11.63 18.72 21.88
CA ARG A 58 -12.64 17.77 22.37
C ARG A 58 -12.27 16.29 22.14
N ARG A 59 -11.13 15.98 21.50
CA ARG A 59 -10.71 14.63 21.11
C ARG A 59 -9.35 14.28 21.74
N PRO A 60 -9.14 13.02 22.18
CA PRO A 60 -7.84 12.55 22.65
C PRO A 60 -6.83 12.56 21.49
N LEU A 61 -5.67 13.15 21.70
CA LEU A 61 -4.63 13.32 20.68
C LEU A 61 -3.42 12.47 21.02
N TYR A 62 -2.88 11.80 20.01
CA TYR A 62 -1.55 11.23 20.12
C TYR A 62 -0.53 12.31 19.78
N GLN A 63 0.34 12.65 20.73
CA GLN A 63 1.58 13.31 20.36
C GLN A 63 2.41 12.26 19.61
N CYS A 64 2.55 12.40 18.29
CA CYS A 64 3.62 11.73 17.56
C CYS A 64 4.92 12.17 18.21
N LYS A 65 5.44 11.36 19.15
CA LYS A 65 6.74 11.63 19.75
C LYS A 65 7.76 11.60 18.60
N THR A 66 8.76 12.45 18.71
CA THR A 66 10.01 12.29 17.94
C THR A 66 10.40 10.82 17.94
N PRO A 67 11.06 10.34 16.86
CA PRO A 67 11.48 8.96 16.75
C PRO A 67 11.95 8.45 18.09
N ILE A 68 11.28 7.46 18.66
CA ILE A 68 11.72 6.88 19.92
C ILE A 68 13.10 6.32 19.58
N LYS A 69 14.16 7.00 20.01
CA LYS A 69 15.46 6.36 20.19
C LYS A 69 15.18 5.25 21.18
N LEU A 70 14.92 4.06 20.66
CA LEU A 70 15.06 2.84 21.42
C LEU A 70 16.50 2.91 21.92
N MET A 71 16.64 3.20 23.22
CA MET A 71 17.87 2.91 23.93
C MET A 71 18.27 1.51 23.52
N GLU A 72 19.53 1.33 23.16
CA GLU A 72 20.18 0.04 23.12
C GLU A 72 19.80 -0.68 24.42
N ILE A 73 18.86 -1.63 24.35
CA ILE A 73 18.55 -2.49 25.49
C ILE A 73 19.51 -3.67 25.33
N PRO A 74 20.64 -3.73 26.07
CA PRO A 74 21.29 -5.00 26.30
C PRO A 74 20.27 -5.92 26.98
N PRO A 75 20.31 -7.25 26.75
CA PRO A 75 19.25 -8.19 27.10
C PRO A 75 18.83 -8.25 28.59
N SER A 76 19.43 -7.45 29.48
CA SER A 76 19.34 -7.61 30.93
C SER A 76 18.83 -6.40 31.73
N ARG A 77 18.42 -5.27 31.13
CA ARG A 77 17.87 -4.14 31.93
C ARG A 77 16.68 -3.45 31.28
N THR A 78 15.49 -3.64 31.86
CA THR A 78 14.28 -2.87 31.58
C THR A 78 14.42 -1.45 32.13
N PRO A 79 14.35 -0.38 31.32
CA PRO A 79 14.32 0.99 31.84
C PRO A 79 12.90 1.33 32.32
N SER A 80 12.80 1.81 33.56
CA SER A 80 11.58 2.36 34.14
C SER A 80 11.31 3.77 33.60
N VAL A 81 10.58 3.86 32.48
CA VAL A 81 9.96 5.12 32.03
C VAL A 81 8.62 5.28 32.76
N PRO A 82 8.24 6.48 33.27
CA PRO A 82 6.96 6.67 33.96
C PRO A 82 5.80 6.45 32.98
N LYS A 83 5.16 5.28 33.03
CA LYS A 83 4.00 4.95 32.20
C LYS A 83 2.76 5.53 32.85
N GLN A 84 2.25 6.63 32.31
CA GLN A 84 0.80 6.76 32.26
C GLN A 84 0.34 5.66 31.29
N GLU A 85 -0.12 4.51 31.80
CA GLU A 85 -0.58 3.36 31.00
C GLU A 85 -1.84 3.79 30.22
N MET A 86 -1.65 4.39 29.05
CA MET A 86 -2.72 4.63 28.08
C MET A 86 -3.36 3.29 27.72
N LYS A 87 -4.68 3.19 27.81
CA LYS A 87 -5.40 1.95 27.45
C LYS A 87 -5.34 1.73 25.95
N LEU A 88 -5.42 0.47 25.49
CA LEU A 88 -5.39 0.14 24.05
C LEU A 88 -6.41 0.93 23.24
N GLY A 89 -7.65 1.04 23.71
CA GLY A 89 -8.70 1.81 23.04
C GLY A 89 -8.35 3.30 22.88
N GLU A 90 -7.73 3.90 23.91
CA GLU A 90 -7.28 5.30 23.87
C GLU A 90 -6.11 5.47 22.90
N PHE A 91 -5.16 4.55 22.91
CA PHE A 91 -4.04 4.52 21.97
C PHE A 91 -4.53 4.40 20.52
N CYS A 92 -5.38 3.42 20.24
CA CYS A 92 -5.95 3.18 18.92
C CYS A 92 -6.76 4.39 18.43
N ALA A 93 -7.58 4.99 19.29
CA ALA A 93 -8.31 6.21 18.95
C ALA A 93 -7.34 7.35 18.62
N ALA A 94 -6.26 7.50 19.38
CA ALA A 94 -5.27 8.54 19.18
C ALA A 94 -4.48 8.34 17.87
N VAL A 95 -4.15 7.09 17.52
CA VAL A 95 -3.53 6.70 16.24
C VAL A 95 -4.47 6.95 15.08
N LEU A 96 -5.73 6.50 15.18
CA LEU A 96 -6.74 6.63 14.12
C LEU A 96 -7.01 8.11 13.78
N ASN A 97 -7.02 8.98 14.79
CA ASN A 97 -7.21 10.43 14.61
C ASN A 97 -5.89 11.17 14.30
N SER A 98 -4.76 10.48 14.16
CA SER A 98 -3.49 11.11 13.81
C SER A 98 -3.55 11.62 12.37
N PRO A 99 -3.36 12.93 12.11
CA PRO A 99 -3.32 13.47 10.75
C PRO A 99 -2.07 13.05 9.95
N VAL A 100 -1.07 12.45 10.61
CA VAL A 100 0.19 12.00 9.97
C VAL A 100 0.15 10.52 9.63
N THR A 101 -0.48 9.70 10.48
CA THR A 101 -0.42 8.23 10.38
C THR A 101 -1.78 7.55 10.35
N GLY A 102 -2.85 8.22 10.81
CA GLY A 102 -4.21 7.68 10.89
C GLY A 102 -5.05 7.96 9.66
N ILE A 103 -6.35 8.20 9.86
CA ILE A 103 -7.29 8.51 8.79
C ILE A 103 -6.90 9.85 8.15
N GLN A 104 -6.84 9.86 6.83
CA GLN A 104 -6.49 11.04 6.06
C GLN A 104 -7.64 12.06 6.07
N HIS A 105 -7.49 13.15 6.83
CA HIS A 105 -8.52 14.20 6.96
C HIS A 105 -8.51 15.25 5.82
N TYR A 106 -7.56 15.21 4.90
CA TYR A 106 -7.36 16.24 3.86
C TYR A 106 -8.07 15.96 2.53
N ALA A 107 -9.33 15.53 2.59
CA ALA A 107 -10.08 15.01 1.45
C ALA A 107 -9.90 15.81 0.13
N SER A 108 -10.07 17.14 0.14
CA SER A 108 -10.14 17.89 -1.12
C SER A 108 -8.87 17.89 -1.99
N GLU A 109 -7.68 18.10 -1.41
CA GLU A 109 -6.43 18.07 -2.21
C GLU A 109 -6.03 16.63 -2.54
N VAL A 110 -6.42 15.68 -1.69
CA VAL A 110 -6.17 14.26 -1.91
C VAL A 110 -7.02 13.74 -3.07
N ASP A 111 -8.28 14.18 -3.17
CA ASP A 111 -9.18 13.87 -4.27
C ASP A 111 -8.72 14.58 -5.56
N GLU A 112 -8.26 15.83 -5.48
CA GLU A 112 -7.61 16.54 -6.59
C GLU A 112 -6.40 15.75 -7.14
N ILE A 113 -5.52 15.26 -6.26
CA ILE A 113 -4.37 14.43 -6.68
C ILE A 113 -4.83 13.17 -7.41
N LYS A 114 -5.89 12.49 -6.92
CA LYS A 114 -6.41 11.27 -7.56
C LYS A 114 -7.01 11.55 -8.93
N GLU A 115 -7.80 12.60 -9.05
CA GLU A 115 -8.44 13.00 -10.30
C GLU A 115 -7.38 13.38 -11.34
N GLU A 116 -6.40 14.19 -10.95
CA GLU A 116 -5.30 14.58 -11.84
C GLU A 116 -4.43 13.38 -12.20
N LEU A 117 -4.22 12.43 -11.28
CA LEU A 117 -3.49 11.20 -11.59
C LEU A 117 -4.23 10.37 -12.64
N LEU A 118 -5.54 10.17 -12.50
CA LEU A 118 -6.33 9.41 -13.48
C LEU A 118 -6.33 10.08 -14.86
N LYS A 119 -6.54 11.41 -14.94
CA LYS A 119 -6.44 12.16 -16.19
C LYS A 119 -5.07 12.03 -16.84
N PHE A 120 -4.01 12.09 -16.03
CA PHE A 120 -2.65 11.87 -16.52
C PHE A 120 -2.47 10.45 -17.08
N MET A 121 -3.00 9.43 -16.40
CA MET A 121 -2.94 8.04 -16.87
C MET A 121 -3.75 7.81 -18.15
N GLU A 122 -4.89 8.49 -18.32
CA GLU A 122 -5.69 8.46 -19.55
C GLU A 122 -4.90 9.08 -20.73
N LYS A 123 -4.27 10.25 -20.52
CA LYS A 123 -3.40 10.89 -21.53
C LYS A 123 -2.20 10.00 -21.89
N LEU A 124 -1.62 9.32 -20.91
CA LEU A 124 -0.55 8.34 -21.13
C LEU A 124 -1.06 7.17 -22.00
N SER A 125 -2.26 6.65 -21.72
CA SER A 125 -2.87 5.59 -22.51
C SER A 125 -3.17 6.00 -23.95
N GLU A 126 -3.73 7.20 -24.16
CA GLU A 126 -3.98 7.75 -25.51
C GLU A 126 -2.67 7.85 -26.31
N SER A 127 -1.60 8.31 -25.67
CA SER A 127 -0.27 8.37 -26.29
C SER A 127 0.29 6.98 -26.61
N CYS A 128 0.04 5.99 -25.75
CA CYS A 128 0.38 4.58 -26.01
C CYS A 128 -0.46 3.99 -27.15
N CYS A 129 -1.74 4.34 -27.26
CA CYS A 129 -2.63 3.89 -28.34
C CYS A 129 -2.11 4.32 -29.71
N ASN A 130 -1.60 5.55 -29.84
CA ASN A 130 -0.97 6.02 -31.07
C ASN A 130 0.30 5.25 -31.46
N TYR A 131 0.95 4.60 -30.50
CA TYR A 131 2.17 3.80 -30.72
C TYR A 131 1.85 2.33 -30.98
N CYS A 132 0.96 1.74 -30.18
CA CYS A 132 0.53 0.36 -30.26
C CYS A 132 -0.91 0.23 -29.72
N PRO A 133 -1.93 0.32 -30.59
CA PRO A 133 -3.33 0.29 -30.17
C PRO A 133 -3.71 -0.90 -29.28
N PRO A 134 -3.30 -2.16 -29.58
CA PRO A 134 -3.64 -3.31 -28.74
C PRO A 134 -3.11 -3.24 -27.30
N LEU A 135 -2.09 -2.41 -27.06
CA LEU A 135 -1.49 -2.19 -25.74
C LEU A 135 -1.96 -0.89 -25.07
N ALA A 136 -2.92 -0.19 -25.66
CA ALA A 136 -3.67 0.85 -24.96
C ALA A 136 -4.39 0.25 -23.75
N PHE A 137 -4.58 1.05 -22.71
CA PHE A 137 -5.10 0.57 -21.44
C PHE A 137 -6.15 1.49 -20.82
N THR A 138 -7.02 0.92 -20.00
CA THR A 138 -7.88 1.70 -19.10
C THR A 138 -7.26 1.73 -17.71
N PRO A 139 -6.88 2.90 -17.16
CA PRO A 139 -6.34 2.98 -15.81
C PRO A 139 -7.45 2.83 -14.76
N LYS A 140 -7.20 2.00 -13.74
CA LYS A 140 -8.09 1.80 -12.58
C LYS A 140 -7.28 1.90 -11.29
N LEU A 141 -7.66 2.82 -10.39
CA LEU A 141 -7.10 2.87 -9.05
C LEU A 141 -7.45 1.59 -8.28
N ARG A 142 -6.49 1.04 -7.54
CA ARG A 142 -6.67 -0.14 -6.69
C ARG A 142 -6.03 0.06 -5.32
N GLY A 143 -6.08 -1.00 -4.52
CA GLY A 143 -5.41 -1.06 -3.23
C GLY A 143 -6.04 -0.09 -2.23
N SER A 144 -5.21 0.44 -1.33
CA SER A 144 -5.73 1.15 -0.16
C SER A 144 -6.48 2.45 -0.47
N VAL A 145 -6.23 3.07 -1.64
CA VAL A 145 -6.98 4.25 -2.08
C VAL A 145 -8.40 3.87 -2.49
N ALA A 146 -8.55 2.83 -3.31
CA ALA A 146 -9.86 2.31 -3.75
C ALA A 146 -10.68 1.76 -2.56
N GLU A 147 -10.02 1.06 -1.65
CA GLU A 147 -10.63 0.50 -0.43
C GLU A 147 -10.97 1.56 0.63
N LYS A 148 -10.56 2.81 0.46
CA LYS A 148 -10.68 3.91 1.45
C LYS A 148 -9.97 3.60 2.78
N THR A 149 -8.82 2.92 2.69
CA THR A 149 -7.98 2.50 3.83
C THR A 149 -6.56 3.05 3.75
N LYS A 150 -6.26 3.98 2.83
CA LYS A 150 -4.96 4.65 2.74
C LYS A 150 -4.70 5.41 4.04
N VAL A 151 -3.47 5.26 4.54
CA VAL A 151 -3.02 5.89 5.78
C VAL A 151 -1.93 6.90 5.47
N GLY A 152 -1.87 7.96 6.27
CA GLY A 152 -0.86 9.01 6.14
C GLY A 152 -1.01 9.85 4.87
N ARG A 153 0.10 10.08 4.16
CA ARG A 153 0.16 10.96 3.00
C ARG A 153 -0.38 10.28 1.73
N PRO A 154 -0.86 11.04 0.73
CA PRO A 154 -1.24 10.51 -0.58
C PRO A 154 0.01 10.37 -1.45
N ASP A 155 1.01 9.64 -0.95
CA ASP A 155 2.35 9.49 -1.53
C ASP A 155 2.53 8.17 -2.29
N GLU A 156 1.50 7.34 -2.32
CA GLU A 156 1.53 6.01 -2.91
C GLU A 156 0.17 5.68 -3.53
N PHE A 157 0.17 5.25 -4.78
CA PHE A 157 -1.00 4.83 -5.53
C PHE A 157 -0.71 3.54 -6.28
N ASP A 158 -1.67 2.64 -6.31
CA ASP A 158 -1.64 1.44 -7.14
C ASP A 158 -2.60 1.65 -8.31
N VAL A 159 -2.11 1.51 -9.55
CA VAL A 159 -2.91 1.64 -10.76
C VAL A 159 -2.84 0.33 -11.55
N LEU A 160 -4.00 -0.31 -11.73
CA LEU A 160 -4.17 -1.39 -12.68
C LEU A 160 -4.35 -0.80 -14.08
N LEU A 161 -3.53 -1.25 -15.03
CA LEU A 161 -3.58 -0.84 -16.43
C LEU A 161 -4.24 -1.97 -17.22
N LEU A 162 -5.53 -1.81 -17.52
CA LEU A 162 -6.36 -2.85 -18.14
C LEU A 162 -6.20 -2.84 -19.66
N LEU A 163 -5.51 -3.85 -20.19
CA LEU A 163 -5.25 -4.05 -21.61
C LEU A 163 -6.41 -4.83 -22.25
N GLU A 164 -7.57 -4.16 -22.37
CA GLU A 164 -8.84 -4.78 -22.80
C GLU A 164 -8.74 -5.40 -24.21
N GLU A 165 -8.12 -4.68 -25.16
CA GLU A 165 -7.99 -5.16 -26.54
C GLU A 165 -7.04 -6.37 -26.65
N PHE A 166 -5.89 -6.31 -25.98
CA PHE A 166 -4.99 -7.45 -25.86
C PHE A 166 -5.67 -8.67 -25.23
N GLY A 167 -6.43 -8.48 -24.16
CA GLY A 167 -7.17 -9.56 -23.48
C GLY A 167 -8.12 -10.32 -24.40
N ARG A 168 -8.83 -9.62 -25.29
CA ARG A 168 -9.74 -10.22 -26.28
C ARG A 168 -9.05 -11.09 -27.34
N SER A 169 -7.73 -10.90 -27.51
CA SER A 169 -6.92 -11.71 -28.43
C SER A 169 -6.26 -12.92 -27.76
N CYS A 170 -6.52 -13.15 -26.47
CA CYS A 170 -5.89 -14.22 -25.71
C CYS A 170 -6.91 -15.30 -25.31
N GLU A 171 -6.50 -16.56 -25.41
CA GLU A 171 -7.07 -17.68 -24.66
C GLU A 171 -6.16 -18.00 -23.46
N PHE A 172 -6.69 -18.71 -22.48
CA PHE A 172 -5.93 -19.05 -21.28
C PHE A 172 -6.37 -20.39 -20.72
N HIS A 173 -5.39 -21.20 -20.33
CA HIS A 173 -5.58 -22.57 -19.87
C HIS A 173 -5.06 -22.70 -18.43
N ASP A 174 -5.79 -23.46 -17.61
CA ASP A 174 -5.31 -23.83 -16.27
C ASP A 174 -4.18 -24.88 -16.41
N PRO A 175 -3.00 -24.67 -15.81
CA PRO A 175 -1.93 -25.68 -15.79
C PRO A 175 -2.35 -27.05 -15.26
N ASN A 176 -3.36 -27.11 -14.39
CA ASN A 176 -3.65 -28.31 -13.62
C ASN A 176 -4.78 -29.16 -14.21
N ASP A 177 -5.57 -28.68 -15.17
CA ASP A 177 -6.77 -29.38 -15.69
C ASP A 177 -7.76 -29.86 -14.58
N VAL A 178 -7.58 -29.35 -13.35
CA VAL A 178 -8.33 -29.72 -12.15
C VAL A 178 -9.29 -28.57 -11.82
N LEU A 179 -10.46 -28.91 -11.28
CA LEU A 179 -11.55 -28.04 -10.80
C LEU A 179 -11.17 -26.96 -9.75
N ARG A 180 -9.89 -26.62 -9.59
CA ARG A 180 -9.37 -25.56 -8.70
C ARG A 180 -8.44 -24.68 -9.51
N ILE A 181 -8.87 -23.46 -9.80
CA ILE A 181 -7.99 -22.45 -10.43
C ILE A 181 -6.80 -22.22 -9.52
N GLY A 182 -5.61 -22.61 -9.97
CA GLY A 182 -4.37 -22.21 -9.31
C GLY A 182 -4.18 -20.69 -9.36
N SER A 183 -3.28 -20.11 -8.58
CA SER A 183 -2.98 -18.67 -8.66
C SER A 183 -2.34 -18.24 -10.00
N TYR A 184 -2.16 -19.17 -10.93
CA TYR A 184 -1.41 -19.01 -12.17
C TYR A 184 -2.11 -19.66 -13.36
N VAL A 185 -2.06 -19.03 -14.53
CA VAL A 185 -2.66 -19.51 -15.80
C VAL A 185 -1.68 -19.38 -16.96
N ARG A 186 -1.78 -20.29 -17.93
CA ARG A 186 -1.03 -20.18 -19.20
C ARG A 186 -1.81 -19.28 -20.14
N VAL A 187 -1.14 -18.33 -20.78
CA VAL A 187 -1.76 -17.40 -21.76
C VAL A 187 -1.32 -17.78 -23.17
N ILE A 188 -2.28 -17.93 -24.08
CA ILE A 188 -2.07 -18.28 -25.47
C ILE A 188 -2.67 -17.16 -26.33
N ASN A 189 -1.90 -16.63 -27.28
CA ASN A 189 -2.44 -15.68 -28.24
C ASN A 189 -3.20 -16.45 -29.33
N THR A 190 -4.45 -16.09 -29.58
CA THR A 190 -5.31 -16.74 -30.58
C THR A 190 -5.54 -15.91 -31.81
N SER A 191 -5.08 -14.67 -31.82
CA SER A 191 -5.23 -13.78 -32.97
C SER A 191 -3.87 -13.42 -33.58
N PRO A 192 -3.74 -13.49 -34.93
CA PRO A 192 -2.62 -12.87 -35.64
C PRO A 192 -2.62 -11.33 -35.52
N LEU A 193 -3.56 -10.70 -34.80
CA LEU A 193 -3.55 -9.26 -34.48
C LEU A 193 -2.30 -8.80 -33.71
N VAL A 194 -1.52 -9.73 -33.15
CA VAL A 194 -0.16 -9.47 -32.64
C VAL A 194 0.91 -9.83 -33.69
N GLU A 195 0.61 -9.72 -34.98
CA GLU A 195 1.55 -9.07 -35.91
C GLU A 195 1.61 -7.61 -35.48
N LEU A 196 2.25 -7.37 -34.33
CA LEU A 196 2.58 -6.02 -33.85
C LEU A 196 3.17 -5.33 -35.06
N ASN A 197 2.51 -4.27 -35.52
CA ASN A 197 3.01 -3.40 -36.57
C ASN A 197 4.17 -2.60 -35.96
N ALA A 198 5.22 -3.34 -35.67
CA ALA A 198 6.42 -2.94 -34.98
C ALA A 198 7.37 -2.36 -36.04
N GLN A 199 6.82 -1.51 -36.91
CA GLN A 199 7.60 -0.75 -37.88
C GLN A 199 8.63 0.16 -37.18
N ARG A 200 8.61 0.25 -35.84
CA ARG A 200 9.56 1.03 -35.01
C ARG A 200 10.21 0.26 -33.86
N LEU A 201 9.79 -0.96 -33.54
CA LEU A 201 10.43 -1.85 -32.58
C LEU A 201 10.61 -3.19 -33.31
N GLU A 202 11.79 -3.52 -33.85
CA GLU A 202 11.99 -4.74 -34.63
C GLU A 202 11.55 -6.01 -33.86
N ILE A 203 10.31 -6.46 -34.03
CA ILE A 203 9.81 -7.68 -33.37
C ILE A 203 8.92 -8.46 -34.34
N SER A 204 9.53 -8.93 -35.42
CA SER A 204 8.93 -9.79 -36.45
C SER A 204 8.68 -11.24 -36.00
N GLN A 205 8.74 -11.56 -34.70
CA GLN A 205 8.68 -12.95 -34.22
C GLN A 205 7.88 -13.17 -32.91
N VAL A 206 6.89 -12.32 -32.59
CA VAL A 206 6.05 -12.52 -31.39
C VAL A 206 5.18 -13.78 -31.53
N ALA A 207 4.79 -14.15 -32.74
CA ALA A 207 3.87 -15.26 -33.00
C ALA A 207 4.47 -16.68 -32.81
N SER A 208 5.80 -16.84 -32.81
CA SER A 208 6.40 -18.18 -32.97
C SER A 208 6.71 -18.95 -31.67
N TYR A 209 6.58 -18.34 -30.49
CA TYR A 209 6.92 -18.99 -29.21
C TYR A 209 5.89 -18.69 -28.10
N PRO A 210 4.80 -19.49 -27.99
CA PRO A 210 3.74 -19.30 -26.99
C PRO A 210 4.24 -19.26 -25.54
N LEU A 211 5.31 -19.99 -25.23
CA LEU A 211 5.83 -20.22 -23.88
C LEU A 211 6.42 -18.97 -23.16
N VAL A 212 6.55 -17.83 -23.85
CA VAL A 212 7.11 -16.59 -23.30
C VAL A 212 6.30 -15.33 -23.63
N LEU A 213 5.03 -15.50 -24.06
CA LEU A 213 4.17 -14.41 -24.50
C LEU A 213 4.03 -13.31 -23.44
N VAL A 214 3.65 -13.68 -22.21
CA VAL A 214 3.43 -12.75 -21.09
C VAL A 214 4.67 -11.90 -20.82
N ARG A 215 5.85 -12.53 -20.78
CA ARG A 215 7.12 -11.82 -20.58
C ARG A 215 7.44 -10.86 -21.73
N ARG A 216 7.23 -11.29 -22.98
CA ARG A 216 7.52 -10.46 -24.16
C ARG A 216 6.60 -9.24 -24.22
N ILE A 217 5.30 -9.44 -24.02
CA ILE A 217 4.32 -8.35 -23.99
C ILE A 217 4.60 -7.41 -22.82
N ARG A 218 4.99 -7.92 -21.64
CA ARG A 218 5.44 -7.09 -20.52
C ARG A 218 6.61 -6.18 -20.91
N ILE A 219 7.65 -6.74 -21.54
CA ILE A 219 8.83 -5.96 -21.98
C ILE A 219 8.39 -4.88 -22.96
N LEU A 220 7.64 -5.25 -23.98
CA LEU A 220 7.07 -4.34 -24.97
C LEU A 220 6.29 -3.19 -24.36
N PHE A 221 5.35 -3.53 -23.47
CA PHE A 221 4.52 -2.57 -22.77
C PHE A 221 5.35 -1.56 -22.00
N PHE A 222 6.33 -2.03 -21.21
CA PHE A 222 7.15 -1.14 -20.41
C PHE A 222 8.17 -0.34 -21.21
N THR A 223 8.68 -0.86 -22.33
CA THR A 223 9.47 -0.09 -23.29
C THR A 223 8.63 1.05 -23.85
N MET A 224 7.41 0.77 -24.32
CA MET A 224 6.48 1.79 -24.82
C MET A 224 6.18 2.85 -23.76
N ILE A 225 5.81 2.45 -22.54
CA ILE A 225 5.56 3.37 -21.42
C ILE A 225 6.78 4.25 -21.15
N SER A 226 7.98 3.67 -21.12
CA SER A 226 9.22 4.42 -20.91
C SER A 226 9.43 5.46 -22.02
N THR A 227 9.29 5.07 -23.28
CA THR A 227 9.43 5.95 -24.45
C THR A 227 8.46 7.13 -24.38
N VAL A 228 7.18 6.87 -24.08
CA VAL A 228 6.16 7.92 -23.97
C VAL A 228 6.43 8.85 -22.76
N LEU A 229 6.90 8.32 -21.64
CA LEU A 229 7.21 9.12 -20.45
C LEU A 229 8.47 9.99 -20.62
N THR A 230 9.52 9.50 -21.29
CA THR A 230 10.79 10.23 -21.44
C THR A 230 10.81 11.17 -22.65
N GLY A 231 9.87 11.03 -23.59
CA GLY A 231 9.83 11.86 -24.79
C GLY A 231 10.94 11.53 -25.79
N ASP A 232 11.62 10.40 -25.63
CA ASP A 232 12.57 9.91 -26.62
C ASP A 232 11.80 9.51 -27.87
N VAL A 233 11.89 10.36 -28.90
CA VAL A 233 11.63 10.02 -30.30
C VAL A 233 10.13 9.86 -30.64
N LEU A 234 9.53 10.96 -31.14
CA LEU A 234 8.34 11.01 -32.04
C LEU A 234 6.94 11.22 -31.45
N THR A 235 6.77 11.67 -30.20
CA THR A 235 5.47 12.21 -29.76
C THR A 235 5.46 13.74 -29.91
N GLU A 236 4.62 14.27 -30.80
CA GLU A 236 4.40 15.73 -30.93
C GLU A 236 3.76 16.33 -29.66
N ASN A 237 3.30 15.48 -28.72
CA ASN A 237 2.63 15.86 -27.49
C ASN A 237 3.41 15.42 -26.26
N ASN A 238 4.02 16.37 -25.54
CA ASN A 238 4.59 16.13 -24.23
C ASN A 238 3.46 15.82 -23.23
N ILE A 239 3.40 14.57 -22.73
CA ILE A 239 2.33 14.17 -21.80
C ILE A 239 2.37 14.93 -20.47
N TRP A 240 3.53 15.46 -20.09
CA TRP A 240 3.73 16.27 -18.89
C TRP A 240 3.31 17.72 -19.07
N GLU A 241 3.13 18.19 -20.30
CA GLU A 241 2.66 19.54 -20.55
C GLU A 241 1.27 19.74 -19.96
N SER A 242 1.12 20.84 -19.21
CA SER A 242 -0.07 21.19 -18.42
C SER A 242 -0.40 20.22 -17.27
N SER A 243 0.42 19.19 -17.01
CA SER A 243 0.26 18.33 -15.85
C SER A 243 0.74 19.03 -14.57
N PRO A 244 0.02 18.92 -13.44
CA PRO A 244 0.52 19.36 -12.14
C PRO A 244 1.64 18.46 -11.60
N PHE A 245 1.85 17.29 -12.20
CA PHE A 245 2.93 16.37 -11.86
C PHE A 245 4.20 16.69 -12.64
N LYS A 246 5.34 16.38 -12.02
CA LYS A 246 6.63 16.35 -12.74
C LYS A 246 7.24 14.98 -12.63
N PHE A 247 7.76 14.48 -13.75
CA PHE A 247 8.54 13.26 -13.80
C PHE A 247 9.75 13.34 -12.86
N ILE A 248 10.02 12.25 -12.15
CA ILE A 248 11.27 12.05 -11.40
C ILE A 248 12.02 10.88 -12.02
N GLU A 249 11.42 9.69 -12.02
CA GLU A 249 12.02 8.47 -12.56
C GLU A 249 10.97 7.37 -12.76
N LEU A 250 11.31 6.35 -13.54
CA LEU A 250 10.56 5.11 -13.68
C LEU A 250 11.45 3.95 -13.25
N ARG A 251 11.01 3.14 -12.27
CA ARG A 251 11.75 1.98 -11.75
C ARG A 251 11.02 0.69 -12.05
N PHE A 252 11.67 -0.26 -12.70
CA PHE A 252 11.07 -1.57 -13.00
C PHE A 252 11.14 -2.53 -11.81
N LYS A 253 10.00 -3.15 -11.46
CA LYS A 253 9.87 -4.24 -10.47
C LYS A 253 9.59 -5.56 -11.20
N SER A 254 9.47 -6.69 -10.46
CA SER A 254 9.13 -8.00 -11.04
C SER A 254 7.71 -8.07 -11.62
N VAL A 255 6.74 -7.43 -10.96
CA VAL A 255 5.31 -7.49 -11.34
C VAL A 255 4.77 -6.15 -11.86
N ALA A 256 5.45 -5.04 -11.57
CA ALA A 256 5.01 -3.68 -11.90
C ALA A 256 6.18 -2.82 -12.41
N ALA A 257 5.92 -1.56 -12.71
CA ALA A 257 6.91 -0.50 -12.65
C ALA A 257 6.42 0.58 -11.69
N THR A 258 7.32 1.22 -10.96
CA THR A 258 6.97 2.35 -10.10
C THR A 258 7.35 3.64 -10.80
N LEU A 259 6.34 4.43 -11.14
CA LEU A 259 6.51 5.79 -11.63
C LEU A 259 6.62 6.73 -10.44
N HIS A 260 7.76 7.40 -10.32
CA HIS A 260 7.98 8.44 -9.33
C HIS A 260 7.72 9.79 -9.96
N MET A 261 6.85 10.57 -9.33
CA MET A 261 6.49 11.91 -9.76
C MET A 261 6.44 12.86 -8.57
N SER A 262 6.60 14.15 -8.81
CA SER A 262 6.44 15.18 -7.78
C SER A 262 5.14 15.94 -7.94
N TRP A 263 4.46 16.17 -6.81
CA TRP A 263 3.27 17.01 -6.69
C TRP A 263 3.60 18.31 -5.95
N ASN A 264 3.01 19.42 -6.40
CA ASN A 264 3.20 20.73 -5.78
C ASN A 264 1.87 21.49 -5.60
N GLY A 265 0.99 20.94 -4.78
CA GLY A 265 -0.32 21.50 -4.48
C GLY A 265 -0.34 22.50 -3.33
N PRO A 266 -1.54 22.94 -2.89
CA PRO A 266 -1.75 23.87 -1.79
C PRO A 266 -1.09 23.47 -0.46
N SER A 267 -1.29 22.23 -0.01
CA SER A 267 -0.83 21.73 1.29
C SER A 267 0.40 20.83 1.12
N TYR A 268 0.38 19.93 0.13
CA TYR A 268 1.48 19.01 -0.15
C TYR A 268 2.44 19.63 -1.17
N LYS A 269 3.67 19.92 -0.75
CA LYS A 269 4.64 20.62 -1.61
C LYS A 269 5.90 19.83 -1.80
N ARG A 270 6.29 19.68 -3.07
CA ARG A 270 7.36 18.77 -3.51
C ARG A 270 7.16 17.38 -2.92
N MET A 271 5.91 16.94 -2.88
CA MET A 271 5.59 15.61 -2.38
C MET A 271 5.96 14.61 -3.46
N ASN A 272 6.84 13.67 -3.12
CA ASN A 272 7.15 12.54 -3.98
C ASN A 272 5.98 11.57 -3.90
N ILE A 273 5.41 11.25 -5.05
CA ILE A 273 4.35 10.27 -5.22
C ILE A 273 4.95 9.10 -5.98
N SER A 274 4.72 7.91 -5.45
CA SER A 274 5.02 6.64 -6.11
C SER A 274 3.73 6.04 -6.67
N VAL A 275 3.71 5.73 -7.95
CA VAL A 275 2.58 5.10 -8.62
C VAL A 275 3.02 3.73 -9.14
N ASP A 276 2.51 2.66 -8.54
CA ASP A 276 2.75 1.30 -9.00
C ASP A 276 1.85 1.00 -10.21
N LEU A 277 2.48 0.93 -11.38
CA LEU A 277 1.92 0.61 -12.68
C LEU A 277 1.86 -0.90 -12.85
N VAL A 278 0.67 -1.48 -12.69
CA VAL A 278 0.43 -2.92 -12.76
C VAL A 278 -0.32 -3.24 -14.05
N PRO A 279 0.35 -3.73 -15.10
CA PRO A 279 -0.33 -4.13 -16.32
C PRO A 279 -1.03 -5.48 -16.16
N GLY A 280 -2.25 -5.58 -16.68
CA GLY A 280 -3.01 -6.81 -16.73
C GLY A 280 -4.21 -6.69 -17.67
N PHE A 281 -4.93 -7.77 -17.87
CA PHE A 281 -6.11 -7.81 -18.73
C PHE A 281 -7.18 -8.71 -18.11
N PRO A 282 -8.46 -8.36 -18.30
CA PRO A 282 -9.56 -9.15 -17.76
C PRO A 282 -9.70 -10.48 -18.51
N ILE A 283 -10.27 -11.45 -17.80
CA ILE A 283 -10.77 -12.69 -18.38
C ILE A 283 -12.18 -12.42 -18.93
N ASP A 284 -12.31 -12.46 -20.26
CA ASP A 284 -13.60 -12.31 -20.97
C ASP A 284 -14.31 -13.66 -21.25
N TYR A 285 -13.67 -14.79 -20.92
CA TYR A 285 -14.21 -16.14 -21.17
C TYR A 285 -15.26 -16.51 -20.11
N PRO A 286 -16.32 -17.27 -20.46
CA PRO A 286 -17.33 -17.74 -19.52
C PRO A 286 -16.76 -18.81 -18.59
N TRP A 287 -15.96 -18.38 -17.62
CA TRP A 287 -15.75 -19.17 -16.41
C TRP A 287 -17.03 -19.06 -15.59
N PRO A 288 -17.65 -20.19 -15.21
CA PRO A 288 -18.76 -20.14 -14.29
C PRO A 288 -18.31 -19.37 -13.04
N MET A 289 -19.05 -18.31 -12.67
CA MET A 289 -18.76 -17.53 -11.46
C MET A 289 -18.60 -18.45 -10.23
N THR A 290 -19.27 -19.60 -10.23
CA THR A 290 -19.12 -20.66 -9.24
C THR A 290 -17.67 -21.15 -9.07
N ILE A 291 -16.89 -21.29 -10.14
CA ILE A 291 -15.48 -21.71 -10.05
C ILE A 291 -14.63 -20.59 -9.44
N ILE A 292 -14.86 -19.34 -9.83
CA ILE A 292 -14.13 -18.18 -9.29
C ILE A 292 -14.47 -18.01 -7.80
N THR A 293 -15.75 -18.09 -7.43
CA THR A 293 -16.19 -17.99 -6.03
C THR A 293 -15.75 -19.18 -5.19
N ASN A 294 -15.56 -20.36 -5.78
CA ASN A 294 -14.95 -21.49 -5.07
C ASN A 294 -13.50 -21.21 -4.66
N ALA A 295 -12.83 -20.22 -5.27
CA ALA A 295 -11.50 -19.76 -4.86
C ALA A 295 -11.52 -18.62 -3.84
N ILE A 296 -12.69 -18.29 -3.30
CA ILE A 296 -12.90 -17.24 -2.29
C ILE A 296 -13.40 -17.91 -1.00
N ASP A 297 -12.54 -17.93 0.02
CA ASP A 297 -12.87 -18.43 1.36
C ASP A 297 -13.55 -17.31 2.18
N TRP A 298 -14.82 -17.04 1.87
CA TRP A 298 -15.61 -16.01 2.56
C TRP A 298 -17.00 -16.54 2.97
N PRO A 299 -17.42 -16.37 4.24
CA PRO A 299 -18.57 -17.09 4.80
C PRO A 299 -19.92 -16.41 4.52
N ILE A 300 -19.93 -15.21 3.94
CA ILE A 300 -21.14 -14.43 3.64
C ILE A 300 -21.29 -14.26 2.14
N SER A 301 -22.52 -14.33 1.64
CA SER A 301 -22.85 -13.98 0.27
C SER A 301 -22.51 -12.51 0.00
N VAL A 302 -21.62 -12.29 -0.97
CA VAL A 302 -21.24 -10.97 -1.48
C VAL A 302 -21.57 -10.94 -2.97
N ASP A 303 -22.18 -9.85 -3.43
CA ASP A 303 -22.44 -9.66 -4.85
C ASP A 303 -21.14 -9.33 -5.59
N PHE A 304 -20.72 -10.26 -6.45
CA PHE A 304 -19.54 -10.17 -7.29
C PHE A 304 -19.86 -9.96 -8.77
N THR A 305 -21.09 -9.59 -9.13
CA THR A 305 -21.54 -9.50 -10.53
C THR A 305 -20.66 -8.58 -11.39
N ASP A 306 -20.20 -7.46 -10.83
CA ASP A 306 -19.32 -6.51 -11.56
C ASP A 306 -17.82 -6.81 -11.39
N CYS A 307 -17.45 -7.86 -10.65
CA CYS A 307 -16.04 -8.17 -10.38
C CYS A 307 -15.43 -8.94 -11.56
N ARG A 308 -14.24 -8.51 -11.98
CA ARG A 308 -13.48 -9.19 -13.04
C ARG A 308 -12.24 -9.85 -12.46
N LEU A 309 -11.97 -11.07 -12.89
CA LEU A 309 -10.71 -11.76 -12.62
C LEU A 309 -9.67 -11.27 -13.64
N ILE A 310 -8.50 -10.85 -13.15
CA ILE A 310 -7.50 -10.17 -13.97
C ILE A 310 -6.25 -11.03 -14.08
N ILE A 311 -5.74 -11.22 -15.30
CA ILE A 311 -4.44 -11.83 -15.57
C ILE A 311 -3.37 -10.73 -15.55
N LEU A 312 -2.36 -10.87 -14.70
CA LEU A 312 -1.28 -9.91 -14.58
C LEU A 312 -0.15 -10.22 -15.57
N LEU A 313 0.37 -9.19 -16.24
CA LEU A 313 1.59 -9.31 -17.04
C LEU A 313 2.84 -9.31 -16.14
N ASN A 314 2.99 -10.34 -15.32
CA ASN A 314 4.08 -10.45 -14.34
C ASN A 314 5.33 -11.14 -14.90
N ASN A 315 6.49 -10.91 -14.27
CA ASN A 315 7.73 -11.63 -14.56
C ASN A 315 8.06 -12.56 -13.39
N ILE A 316 7.51 -13.77 -13.41
CA ILE A 316 7.87 -14.82 -12.45
C ILE A 316 9.26 -15.33 -12.86
N LYS A 317 10.27 -15.03 -12.05
CA LYS A 317 11.69 -15.31 -12.37
C LYS A 317 11.98 -16.78 -12.68
N THR A 318 11.18 -17.68 -12.11
CA THR A 318 11.32 -19.14 -12.26
C THR A 318 10.38 -19.74 -13.30
N ASN A 319 9.46 -18.94 -13.87
CA ASN A 319 8.46 -19.47 -14.78
C ASN A 319 7.92 -18.40 -15.75
N TYR A 320 8.36 -18.45 -17.01
CA TYR A 320 7.97 -17.46 -18.03
C TYR A 320 6.70 -17.81 -18.78
N GLU A 321 6.12 -18.97 -18.47
CA GLU A 321 4.99 -19.56 -19.18
C GLU A 321 3.64 -19.17 -18.57
N PHE A 322 3.62 -18.86 -17.26
CA PHE A 322 2.38 -18.57 -16.54
C PHE A 322 2.31 -17.12 -16.10
N ALA A 323 1.09 -16.59 -16.14
CA ALA A 323 0.71 -15.31 -15.57
C ALA A 323 -0.03 -15.51 -14.25
N GLU A 324 0.12 -14.59 -13.30
CA GLU A 324 -0.60 -14.62 -12.01
C GLU A 324 -2.00 -14.03 -12.15
N LEU A 325 -2.96 -14.64 -11.44
CA LEU A 325 -4.30 -14.13 -11.30
C LEU A 325 -4.40 -13.12 -10.16
N SER A 326 -5.05 -11.99 -10.41
CA SER A 326 -5.36 -10.96 -9.43
C SER A 326 -6.85 -10.96 -9.11
N TYR A 327 -7.17 -11.20 -7.85
CA TYR A 327 -8.53 -11.15 -7.29
C TYR A 327 -8.90 -9.77 -6.73
N SER A 328 -8.19 -8.72 -7.15
CA SER A 328 -8.31 -7.37 -6.59
C SER A 328 -9.73 -6.83 -6.54
N ASP A 329 -10.53 -7.08 -7.57
CA ASP A 329 -11.93 -6.62 -7.62
C ASP A 329 -12.79 -7.31 -6.56
N PHE A 330 -12.58 -8.62 -6.36
CA PHE A 330 -13.27 -9.41 -5.34
C PHE A 330 -12.86 -8.99 -3.94
N GLU A 331 -11.56 -8.83 -3.72
CA GLU A 331 -11.05 -8.39 -2.43
C GLU A 331 -11.52 -6.96 -2.09
N GLU A 332 -11.54 -6.05 -3.06
CA GLU A 332 -12.09 -4.70 -2.88
C GLU A 332 -13.57 -4.77 -2.49
N ARG A 333 -14.36 -5.61 -3.18
CA ARG A 333 -15.77 -5.82 -2.87
C ARG A 333 -15.96 -6.38 -1.46
N ILE A 334 -15.17 -7.37 -1.03
CA ILE A 334 -15.18 -7.89 0.34
C ILE A 334 -14.85 -6.77 1.33
N MET A 335 -13.77 -6.02 1.08
CA MET A 335 -13.38 -4.89 1.92
C MET A 335 -14.49 -3.85 2.04
N GLN A 336 -15.21 -3.53 0.96
CA GLN A 336 -16.35 -2.60 0.98
C GLN A 336 -17.49 -3.07 1.89
N HIS A 337 -17.73 -4.38 2.00
CA HIS A 337 -18.77 -4.96 2.85
C HIS A 337 -18.38 -5.08 4.33
N LEU A 338 -17.10 -4.88 4.69
CA LEU A 338 -16.68 -4.90 6.09
C LEU A 338 -17.32 -3.76 6.90
N PRO A 339 -17.65 -4.00 8.18
CA PRO A 339 -18.12 -2.96 9.08
C PRO A 339 -17.05 -1.88 9.27
N SER A 340 -17.48 -0.64 9.52
CA SER A 340 -16.56 0.50 9.70
C SER A 340 -15.52 0.23 10.79
N SER A 341 -15.89 -0.47 11.86
CA SER A 341 -14.96 -0.80 12.94
C SER A 341 -13.81 -1.73 12.50
N ALA A 342 -14.08 -2.68 11.61
CA ALA A 342 -13.04 -3.56 11.05
C ALA A 342 -12.10 -2.78 10.12
N LYS A 343 -12.66 -1.89 9.28
CA LYS A 343 -11.87 -0.99 8.41
C LYS A 343 -10.99 -0.05 9.24
N GLU A 344 -11.52 0.51 10.32
CA GLU A 344 -10.75 1.34 11.25
C GLU A 344 -9.65 0.53 11.94
N GLY A 345 -9.94 -0.71 12.35
CA GLY A 345 -8.94 -1.64 12.89
C GLY A 345 -7.81 -1.92 11.90
N TYR A 346 -8.13 -2.12 10.62
CA TYR A 346 -7.14 -2.26 9.56
C TYR A 346 -6.26 -1.02 9.41
N ILE A 347 -6.88 0.17 9.39
CA ILE A 347 -6.19 1.45 9.31
C ILE A 347 -5.22 1.59 10.49
N ILE A 348 -5.68 1.33 11.72
CA ILE A 348 -4.84 1.33 12.92
C ILE A 348 -3.66 0.37 12.76
N ALA A 349 -3.90 -0.85 12.28
CA ALA A 349 -2.83 -1.83 12.08
C ALA A 349 -1.77 -1.35 11.09
N LYS A 350 -2.19 -0.74 9.97
CA LYS A 350 -1.27 -0.11 9.01
C LYS A 350 -0.50 1.06 9.63
N SER A 351 -1.19 1.92 10.39
CA SER A 351 -0.57 3.05 11.07
C SER A 351 0.51 2.61 12.05
N ILE A 352 0.29 1.52 12.78
CA ILE A 352 1.26 0.95 13.73
C ILE A 352 2.57 0.56 13.05
N LEU A 353 2.55 0.15 11.78
CA LEU A 353 3.76 -0.17 11.02
C LEU A 353 4.57 1.05 10.58
N SER A 354 4.02 2.27 10.73
CA SER A 354 4.74 3.50 10.41
C SER A 354 5.95 3.67 11.32
N LEU A 355 7.03 4.21 10.75
CA LEU A 355 8.19 4.67 11.53
C LEU A 355 7.83 5.65 12.64
N HIS A 356 6.69 6.35 12.60
CA HIS A 356 6.30 7.25 13.69
C HIS A 356 5.74 6.52 14.92
N ILE A 357 5.47 5.21 14.80
CA ILE A 357 4.97 4.37 15.89
C ILE A 357 5.99 3.28 16.19
N SER A 358 6.28 2.41 15.21
CA SER A 358 7.15 1.25 15.42
C SER A 358 8.52 1.47 14.75
N HIS A 359 9.53 1.78 15.57
CA HIS A 359 10.92 1.83 15.12
C HIS A 359 11.54 0.44 15.17
N VAL A 360 11.80 -0.16 14.01
CA VAL A 360 12.54 -1.43 13.93
C VAL A 360 14.00 -1.10 13.65
N HIS A 361 14.85 -1.31 14.65
CA HIS A 361 16.31 -1.21 14.49
C HIS A 361 16.89 -2.58 14.19
N ASN A 362 17.77 -2.68 13.19
CA ASN A 362 18.46 -3.92 12.88
C ASN A 362 19.89 -3.89 13.45
N ARG A 363 20.20 -4.74 14.44
CA ARG A 363 21.57 -4.94 14.93
C ARG A 363 22.50 -5.63 13.93
N TYR A 364 21.99 -6.28 12.88
CA TYR A 364 22.84 -7.02 11.93
C TYR A 364 23.80 -6.14 11.12
N ASN A 365 23.64 -4.80 11.14
CA ASN A 365 24.59 -3.89 10.52
C ASN A 365 25.74 -3.44 11.45
N GLU A 366 25.73 -3.81 12.74
CA GLU A 366 26.89 -3.55 13.62
C GLU A 366 28.13 -4.34 13.19
N LEU A 367 27.98 -5.48 12.51
CA LEU A 367 29.11 -6.23 11.94
C LEU A 367 29.63 -5.68 10.59
N PHE A 368 28.89 -4.77 9.93
CA PHE A 368 29.29 -4.14 8.66
C PHE A 368 29.57 -2.64 8.84
N MET A 369 30.14 -2.26 9.99
CA MET A 369 30.67 -0.93 10.31
C MET A 369 31.91 -0.53 9.46
N LEU A 370 31.94 -0.92 8.18
CA LEU A 370 33.02 -0.62 7.24
C LEU A 370 32.58 0.24 6.04
N ASN A 371 31.29 0.60 5.92
CA ASN A 371 30.83 1.54 4.90
C ASN A 371 30.26 2.79 5.56
N ASP A 372 30.64 3.98 5.08
CA ASP A 372 30.32 5.34 5.54
C ASP A 372 28.81 5.73 5.58
N HIS A 373 27.92 4.75 5.57
CA HIS A 373 26.48 4.92 5.65
C HIS A 373 26.04 4.34 6.99
N GLY A 374 25.78 5.20 7.98
CA GLY A 374 25.38 4.82 9.35
C GLY A 374 24.18 3.85 9.43
N PRO A 375 23.71 3.49 10.63
CA PRO A 375 22.75 2.41 10.82
C PRO A 375 21.51 2.60 9.93
N MET A 376 21.33 1.70 8.97
CA MET A 376 20.20 1.71 8.05
C MET A 376 18.94 1.26 8.80
N TYR A 377 18.04 2.21 9.07
CA TYR A 377 16.73 1.93 9.64
C TYR A 377 15.83 1.30 8.57
N TYR A 378 15.14 0.21 8.92
CA TYR A 378 14.09 -0.38 8.09
C TYR A 378 12.73 -0.05 8.71
N GLU A 379 11.72 0.16 7.87
CA GLU A 379 10.36 0.32 8.34
C GLU A 379 9.75 -1.06 8.63
N ALA A 380 8.87 -1.16 9.63
CA ALA A 380 8.14 -2.40 9.88
C ALA A 380 7.35 -2.86 8.64
N ARG A 381 6.88 -1.90 7.83
CA ARG A 381 6.19 -2.14 6.55
C ARG A 381 7.05 -2.79 5.46
N ASP A 382 8.38 -2.74 5.57
CA ASP A 382 9.29 -3.38 4.60
C ASP A 382 9.30 -4.91 4.77
N ILE A 383 8.91 -5.40 5.96
CA ILE A 383 8.82 -6.82 6.29
C ILE A 383 7.36 -7.28 6.32
N ILE A 384 6.49 -6.54 7.02
CA ILE A 384 5.06 -6.83 7.13
C ILE A 384 4.32 -5.93 6.15
N SER A 385 3.84 -6.47 5.03
CA SER A 385 3.11 -5.66 4.06
C SER A 385 1.68 -5.36 4.50
N SER A 386 1.09 -4.29 3.95
CA SER A 386 -0.35 -4.02 4.13
C SER A 386 -1.22 -5.18 3.64
N TYR A 387 -0.78 -5.92 2.63
CA TYR A 387 -1.50 -7.09 2.11
C TYR A 387 -1.50 -8.27 3.08
N MET A 388 -0.44 -8.45 3.88
CA MET A 388 -0.41 -9.44 4.96
C MET A 388 -1.38 -9.04 6.08
N LEU A 389 -1.40 -7.76 6.48
CA LEU A 389 -2.37 -7.24 7.45
C LEU A 389 -3.82 -7.40 6.96
N LYS A 390 -4.07 -7.15 5.68
CA LYS A 390 -5.39 -7.33 5.06
C LYS A 390 -5.87 -8.77 5.20
N ASN A 391 -5.07 -9.74 4.78
CA ASN A 391 -5.46 -11.14 4.86
C ASN A 391 -5.61 -11.64 6.30
N ALA A 392 -4.74 -11.21 7.22
CA ALA A 392 -4.89 -11.52 8.65
C ALA A 392 -6.21 -10.95 9.22
N LEU A 393 -6.58 -9.72 8.87
CA LEU A 393 -7.88 -9.17 9.27
C LEU A 393 -9.05 -9.94 8.66
N LEU A 394 -9.00 -10.25 7.37
CA LEU A 394 -10.08 -10.95 6.70
C LEU A 394 -10.31 -12.33 7.32
N HIS A 395 -9.25 -13.06 7.69
CA HIS A 395 -9.39 -14.32 8.44
C HIS A 395 -10.06 -14.12 9.80
N GLU A 396 -9.69 -13.11 10.56
CA GLU A 396 -10.30 -12.84 11.87
C GLU A 396 -11.77 -12.43 11.76
N VAL A 397 -12.15 -11.68 10.73
CA VAL A 397 -13.54 -11.36 10.44
C VAL A 397 -14.32 -12.62 10.07
N ARG A 398 -13.76 -13.46 9.18
CA ARG A 398 -14.34 -14.75 8.80
C ARG A 398 -14.58 -15.64 10.01
N LEU A 399 -13.57 -15.83 10.85
CA LEU A 399 -13.66 -16.63 12.08
C LEU A 399 -14.72 -16.10 13.05
N GLU A 400 -14.88 -14.78 13.18
CA GLU A 400 -15.93 -14.18 14.01
C GLU A 400 -17.32 -14.50 13.45
N ILE A 401 -17.50 -14.43 12.13
CA ILE A 401 -18.77 -14.77 11.46
C ILE A 401 -19.11 -16.25 11.66
N GLU A 402 -18.16 -17.14 11.40
CA GLU A 402 -18.33 -18.60 11.54
C GLU A 402 -18.70 -19.01 12.97
N ARG A 403 -18.23 -18.27 13.97
CA ARG A 403 -18.57 -18.46 15.39
C ARG A 403 -19.94 -17.88 15.76
N GLY A 404 -20.69 -17.32 14.81
CA GLY A 404 -21.97 -16.63 15.07
C GLY A 404 -21.80 -15.27 15.78
N GLY A 405 -20.59 -14.71 15.72
CA GLY A 405 -20.25 -13.44 16.33
C GLY A 405 -20.83 -12.24 15.58
N GLN A 406 -20.99 -11.13 16.30
CA GLN A 406 -21.54 -9.88 15.76
C GLN A 406 -20.40 -8.93 15.35
N ILE A 407 -19.90 -9.07 14.13
CA ILE A 407 -18.75 -8.32 13.61
C ILE A 407 -18.89 -6.79 13.72
N GLN A 408 -20.11 -6.27 13.69
CA GLN A 408 -20.44 -4.86 13.85
C GLN A 408 -20.24 -4.33 15.28
N LEU A 409 -20.24 -5.20 16.29
CA LEU A 409 -20.06 -4.83 17.69
C LEU A 409 -18.60 -4.88 18.14
N VAL A 410 -17.72 -5.49 17.35
CA VAL A 410 -16.31 -5.61 17.67
C VAL A 410 -15.62 -4.25 17.47
N ALA A 411 -14.92 -3.78 18.50
CA ALA A 411 -14.26 -2.48 18.50
C ALA A 411 -13.03 -2.45 17.56
N PRO A 412 -12.68 -1.28 16.98
CA PRO A 412 -11.49 -1.14 16.11
C PRO A 412 -10.18 -1.61 16.77
N SER A 413 -10.01 -1.33 18.06
CA SER A 413 -8.84 -1.77 18.82
C SER A 413 -8.75 -3.29 18.94
N THR A 414 -9.91 -3.97 19.04
CA THR A 414 -9.98 -5.43 19.11
C THR A 414 -9.63 -6.03 17.76
N TRP A 415 -10.14 -5.45 16.66
CA TRP A 415 -9.75 -5.86 15.31
C TRP A 415 -8.25 -5.71 15.06
N ALA A 416 -7.68 -4.55 15.38
CA ALA A 416 -6.24 -4.31 15.24
C ALA A 416 -5.40 -5.33 16.04
N TRP A 417 -5.79 -5.60 17.29
CA TRP A 417 -5.12 -6.62 18.11
C TRP A 417 -5.22 -8.01 17.49
N ARG A 418 -6.41 -8.45 17.08
CA ARG A 418 -6.64 -9.75 16.44
C ARG A 418 -5.85 -9.90 15.15
N THR A 419 -5.78 -8.86 14.31
CA THR A 419 -4.96 -8.87 13.08
C THR A 419 -3.50 -9.18 13.37
N PHE A 420 -2.92 -8.54 14.39
CA PHE A 420 -1.52 -8.78 14.76
C PHE A 420 -1.31 -10.13 15.45
N ALA A 421 -2.26 -10.58 16.27
CA ALA A 421 -2.21 -11.89 16.89
C ALA A 421 -2.24 -13.01 15.83
N HIS A 422 -3.18 -12.91 14.87
CA HIS A 422 -3.27 -13.83 13.74
C HIS A 422 -1.97 -13.84 12.93
N LEU A 423 -1.42 -12.66 12.66
CA LEU A 423 -0.17 -12.56 11.92
C LEU A 423 1.01 -13.22 12.67
N ALA A 424 1.08 -13.08 14.00
CA ALA A 424 2.09 -13.75 14.81
C ALA A 424 1.97 -15.28 14.72
N GLU A 425 0.77 -15.82 14.87
CA GLU A 425 0.51 -17.25 14.69
C GLU A 425 0.87 -17.72 13.28
N SER A 426 0.55 -16.93 12.25
CA SER A 426 0.92 -17.22 10.86
C SER A 426 2.43 -17.29 10.66
N PHE A 427 3.21 -16.38 11.25
CA PHE A 427 4.67 -16.43 11.17
C PHE A 427 5.25 -17.64 11.92
N GLU A 428 4.67 -18.04 13.05
CA GLU A 428 5.05 -19.27 13.75
C GLU A 428 4.79 -20.53 12.91
N ARG A 429 3.63 -20.58 12.24
CA ARG A 429 3.24 -21.71 11.37
C ARG A 429 3.85 -21.65 9.97
N LYS A 430 4.51 -20.55 9.61
CA LYS A 430 4.97 -20.23 8.24
C LYS A 430 3.85 -20.28 7.21
N GLU A 431 2.64 -19.90 7.62
CA GLU A 431 1.44 -19.97 6.80
C GLU A 431 0.52 -18.75 7.00
N LEU A 432 0.30 -18.01 5.91
CA LEU A 432 -0.73 -16.98 5.82
C LEU A 432 -1.41 -17.11 4.46
N GLN A 433 -2.54 -17.82 4.43
CA GLN A 433 -3.33 -18.02 3.21
C GLN A 433 -4.06 -16.74 2.81
N THR A 434 -4.18 -16.48 1.52
CA THR A 434 -5.06 -15.44 1.01
C THR A 434 -6.51 -15.89 1.08
N VAL A 435 -7.42 -14.95 1.37
CA VAL A 435 -8.87 -15.21 1.32
C VAL A 435 -9.34 -15.43 -0.12
N CYS A 436 -8.67 -14.84 -1.11
CA CYS A 436 -8.93 -15.06 -2.52
C CYS A 436 -7.71 -15.70 -3.20
N GLY A 437 -7.91 -16.74 -4.01
CA GLY A 437 -6.89 -17.26 -4.93
C GLY A 437 -5.83 -18.21 -4.34
N TYR A 438 -6.06 -18.80 -3.17
CA TYR A 438 -5.29 -19.91 -2.58
C TYR A 438 -3.76 -19.74 -2.55
N LYS A 439 -3.27 -18.59 -2.06
CA LYS A 439 -1.82 -18.30 -1.98
C LYS A 439 -1.33 -18.22 -0.54
N ASN A 440 -0.23 -18.91 -0.22
CA ASN A 440 0.47 -18.72 1.05
C ASN A 440 1.50 -17.58 0.94
N LEU A 441 1.22 -16.44 1.56
CA LEU A 441 2.06 -15.24 1.52
C LEU A 441 3.43 -15.40 2.20
N LEU A 442 3.61 -16.45 3.02
CA LEU A 442 4.84 -16.73 3.76
C LEU A 442 5.71 -17.81 3.10
N ALA A 443 5.15 -18.68 2.24
CA ALA A 443 5.89 -19.75 1.58
C ALA A 443 6.76 -19.24 0.41
N ASP A 444 6.30 -18.23 -0.33
CA ASP A 444 6.92 -17.80 -1.60
C ASP A 444 8.09 -16.80 -1.44
N LYS A 445 8.66 -16.66 -0.24
CA LYS A 445 9.70 -15.65 0.02
C LYS A 445 11.11 -16.23 -0.22
N PRO A 446 11.93 -15.63 -1.12
CA PRO A 446 13.25 -16.18 -1.48
C PRO A 446 14.26 -16.33 -0.33
N GLN A 447 13.96 -15.74 0.83
CA GLN A 447 14.80 -15.78 2.03
C GLN A 447 14.15 -16.56 3.19
N GLY A 448 13.09 -17.34 2.90
CA GLY A 448 12.37 -18.27 3.80
C GLY A 448 12.56 -17.99 5.29
N ASP A 449 13.48 -18.73 5.92
CA ASP A 449 13.71 -18.67 7.38
C ASP A 449 14.21 -17.31 7.88
N ASN A 450 15.03 -16.59 7.11
CA ASN A 450 15.49 -15.24 7.48
C ASN A 450 14.34 -14.23 7.41
N PHE A 451 13.44 -14.36 6.41
CA PHE A 451 12.24 -13.52 6.32
C PHE A 451 11.30 -13.76 7.51
N ILE A 452 11.07 -15.03 7.86
CA ILE A 452 10.23 -15.40 9.02
C ILE A 452 10.80 -14.83 10.32
N ALA A 453 12.10 -15.01 10.57
CA ALA A 453 12.76 -14.48 11.76
C ALA A 453 12.69 -12.95 11.84
N ARG A 454 12.81 -12.25 10.71
CA ARG A 454 12.63 -10.78 10.66
C ARG A 454 11.19 -10.39 11.00
N GLY A 455 10.19 -11.09 10.45
CA GLY A 455 8.78 -10.83 10.75
C GLY A 455 8.45 -11.00 12.22
N GLN A 456 8.90 -12.09 12.84
CA GLN A 456 8.75 -12.33 14.27
C GLN A 456 9.41 -11.22 15.13
N ASN A 457 10.60 -10.76 14.72
CA ASN A 457 11.26 -9.65 15.39
C ASN A 457 10.47 -8.33 15.31
N VAL A 458 9.92 -8.01 14.13
CA VAL A 458 9.05 -6.82 13.96
C VAL A 458 7.83 -6.91 14.86
N LEU A 459 7.16 -8.07 14.90
CA LEU A 459 5.99 -8.29 15.76
C LEU A 459 6.32 -8.17 17.25
N ARG A 460 7.52 -8.62 17.67
CA ARG A 460 8.01 -8.42 19.03
C ARG A 460 8.17 -6.96 19.40
N VAL A 461 8.75 -6.15 18.50
CA VAL A 461 8.89 -4.69 18.69
C VAL A 461 7.52 -4.04 18.82
N ILE A 462 6.58 -4.38 17.93
CA ILE A 462 5.18 -3.90 17.99
C ILE A 462 4.53 -4.27 19.33
N GLY A 463 4.77 -5.50 19.82
CA GLY A 463 4.35 -5.99 21.14
C GLY A 463 4.83 -5.12 22.32
N GLN A 464 5.97 -4.44 22.18
CA GLN A 464 6.54 -3.59 23.23
C GLN A 464 6.04 -2.12 23.17
N VAL A 465 5.70 -1.64 21.97
CA VAL A 465 5.29 -0.24 21.74
C VAL A 465 3.80 -0.04 21.97
N VAL A 466 2.97 -1.01 21.58
CA VAL A 466 1.51 -0.89 21.66
C VAL A 466 1.00 -1.39 23.01
N PRO A 467 0.12 -0.64 23.71
CA PRO A 467 -0.36 -1.01 25.04
C PRO A 467 -1.50 -2.04 24.95
N TRP A 468 -1.19 -3.27 24.54
CA TRP A 468 -2.16 -4.36 24.35
C TRP A 468 -2.98 -4.72 25.61
N GLY A 469 -2.54 -4.30 26.81
CA GLY A 469 -3.18 -4.54 28.10
C GLY A 469 -2.51 -5.68 28.88
N LYS A 470 -2.58 -5.63 30.22
CA LYS A 470 -2.04 -6.70 31.09
C LYS A 470 -2.84 -7.99 30.87
N GLY A 471 -2.15 -9.08 30.54
CA GLY A 471 -2.78 -10.39 30.30
C GLY A 471 -3.33 -10.59 28.88
N ALA A 472 -3.23 -9.60 27.98
CA ALA A 472 -3.42 -9.85 26.57
C ALA A 472 -2.33 -10.83 26.12
N LYS A 473 -2.71 -12.07 25.82
CA LYS A 473 -1.83 -13.07 25.21
C LYS A 473 -1.43 -12.54 23.83
N TYR A 474 -0.36 -11.77 23.79
CA TYR A 474 0.45 -11.63 22.61
C TYR A 474 1.46 -12.78 22.68
N PRO A 475 1.26 -13.90 21.97
CA PRO A 475 2.19 -15.00 22.04
C PRO A 475 3.32 -14.65 21.08
N LEU A 476 4.38 -14.07 21.60
CA LEU A 476 5.65 -14.75 21.37
C LEU A 476 5.92 -15.35 22.73
N ALA A 477 5.55 -16.63 22.88
CA ALA A 477 6.12 -17.40 23.97
C ALA A 477 7.64 -17.14 23.92
N TYR A 478 8.21 -16.80 25.07
CA TYR A 478 9.65 -16.80 25.24
C TYR A 478 10.16 -18.23 24.98
N THR A 479 10.28 -18.65 23.73
CA THR A 479 11.16 -19.75 23.39
C THR A 479 12.55 -19.16 23.40
N GLN A 480 13.20 -19.34 24.55
CA GLN A 480 14.64 -19.26 24.69
C GLN A 480 15.26 -20.04 23.52
N PHE A 481 15.96 -19.34 22.65
CA PHE A 481 17.01 -19.91 21.81
C PHE A 481 18.32 -19.24 22.22
#